data_AF-X1TCN7-F1
#
_entry.id   AF-X1TCN7-F1
#
_cell.length_a   1.000
_cell.length_b   1.000
_cell.length_c   1.000
_cell.angle_alpha   90.00
_cell.angle_beta   90.00
_cell.angle_gamma   90.00
#
_symmetry.space_group_name_H-M   'P 1'
#
loop_
_entity.id
_entity.type
_entity.pdbx_description
1 polymer ?
#
loop_
_entity_poly.entity_id
_entity_poly.type
_entity_poly.pdbx_seq_one_letter_code
_entity_poly.pdbx_strand_id
1 'polypeptide(L)'
;MDFTKAIEKGGEVFGWKNKWQGWGKATAVNGVKRRGVGIGVHSNADVGEDVSEAQVKLSADGRVMLNVCVSESGHGQRSSLCKMAAEVLNLPLENVKMSPPDTEVNPFEFGLMGSRGTYAVGSAVIAAAEDARRRLLDLAATKLGTTPDHLDTEDGMIYIIGRPEKRMPWRRIMGLYRTITGEGRFEPDHSLCNFLMTFVEVEVDTETGKVELKNVVNATDAGQIISPKTLEG
;
A
#
# COMPACT_ATOMS: atom_id res chain seq x y z
N MET A 1 17.38 -0.38 2.39
CA MET A 1 16.38 -0.78 3.41
C MET A 1 17.06 -1.66 4.45
N ASP A 2 16.63 -1.60 5.71
CA ASP A 2 17.20 -2.38 6.82
C ASP A 2 16.12 -3.30 7.42
N PHE A 3 16.25 -4.61 7.19
CA PHE A 3 15.33 -5.63 7.70
C PHE A 3 15.81 -6.28 9.01
N THR A 4 16.91 -5.81 9.60
CA THR A 4 17.53 -6.41 10.79
C THR A 4 16.53 -6.52 11.94
N LYS A 5 15.74 -5.47 12.18
CA LYS A 5 14.71 -5.47 13.23
C LYS A 5 13.65 -6.55 13.01
N ALA A 6 13.21 -6.75 11.76
CA ALA A 6 12.23 -7.77 11.43
C ALA A 6 12.82 -9.19 11.61
N ILE A 7 14.09 -9.40 11.21
CA ILE A 7 14.81 -10.66 11.43
C ILE A 7 14.92 -10.97 12.92
N GLU A 8 15.43 -10.03 13.70
CA GLU A 8 15.63 -10.20 15.14
C GLU A 8 14.32 -10.46 15.85
N LYS A 9 13.28 -9.67 15.54
CA LYS A 9 11.97 -9.83 16.17
C LYS A 9 11.30 -11.14 15.79
N GLY A 10 11.38 -11.54 14.52
CA GLY A 10 10.86 -12.83 14.05
C GLY A 10 11.56 -14.00 14.74
N GLY A 11 12.89 -13.94 14.86
CA GLY A 11 13.69 -14.94 15.57
C GLY A 11 13.38 -15.01 17.06
N GLU A 12 13.17 -13.86 17.72
CA GLU A 12 12.72 -13.80 19.11
C GLU A 12 11.36 -14.46 19.31
N VAL A 13 10.35 -14.06 18.50
CA VAL A 13 8.98 -14.60 18.58
C VAL A 13 8.97 -16.10 18.30
N PHE A 14 9.78 -16.56 17.34
CA PHE A 14 9.90 -17.98 17.04
C PHE A 14 10.65 -18.78 18.13
N GLY A 15 11.45 -18.10 18.96
CA GLY A 15 12.34 -18.73 19.94
C GLY A 15 13.59 -19.36 19.33
N TRP A 16 14.11 -18.78 18.22
CA TRP A 16 15.19 -19.35 17.41
C TRP A 16 16.42 -19.73 18.23
N LYS A 17 16.91 -18.82 19.09
CA LYS A 17 18.12 -19.04 19.91
C LYS A 17 18.02 -20.27 20.82
N ASN A 18 16.82 -20.60 21.31
CA ASN A 18 16.60 -21.74 22.19
C ASN A 18 16.44 -23.05 21.39
N LYS A 19 15.87 -22.96 20.18
CA LYS A 19 15.57 -24.13 19.36
C LYS A 19 16.76 -24.56 18.52
N TRP A 20 17.54 -23.64 17.97
CA TRP A 20 18.64 -23.95 17.07
C TRP A 20 19.79 -24.68 17.80
N GLN A 21 20.05 -25.93 17.40
CA GLN A 21 21.11 -26.76 17.98
C GLN A 21 22.33 -26.94 17.06
N GLY A 22 22.33 -26.29 15.89
CA GLY A 22 23.35 -26.46 14.84
C GLY A 22 22.89 -27.34 13.68
N TRP A 23 23.64 -27.29 12.58
CA TRP A 23 23.33 -28.02 11.35
C TRP A 23 23.26 -29.54 11.57
N GLY A 24 22.25 -30.18 10.96
CA GLY A 24 22.06 -31.63 11.03
C GLY A 24 21.61 -32.16 12.40
N LYS A 25 21.36 -31.29 13.38
CA LYS A 25 20.93 -31.68 14.73
C LYS A 25 19.45 -31.42 14.93
N ALA A 26 18.73 -32.46 15.34
CA ALA A 26 17.33 -32.33 15.71
C ALA A 26 17.19 -31.51 16.99
N THR A 27 16.19 -30.64 17.04
CA THR A 27 15.85 -29.85 18.23
C THR A 27 15.17 -30.70 19.30
N ALA A 28 14.52 -31.79 18.89
CA ALA A 28 13.98 -32.82 19.76
C ALA A 28 13.97 -34.19 19.05
N VAL A 29 14.13 -35.25 19.83
CA VAL A 29 14.13 -36.64 19.36
C VAL A 29 13.14 -37.43 20.21
N ASN A 30 12.16 -38.09 19.59
CA ASN A 30 11.22 -38.96 20.27
C ASN A 30 10.93 -40.20 19.42
N GLY A 31 11.56 -41.33 19.74
CA GLY A 31 11.46 -42.57 18.95
C GLY A 31 11.92 -42.34 17.51
N VAL A 32 11.02 -42.57 16.55
CA VAL A 32 11.23 -42.34 15.10
C VAL A 32 11.03 -40.88 14.69
N LYS A 33 10.57 -40.02 15.59
CA LYS A 33 10.30 -38.63 15.27
C LYS A 33 11.51 -37.73 15.52
N ARG A 34 11.75 -36.79 14.60
CA ARG A 34 12.79 -35.77 14.68
C ARG A 34 12.16 -34.40 14.50
N ARG A 35 12.44 -33.48 15.41
CA ARG A 35 12.03 -32.08 15.26
C ARG A 35 13.17 -31.24 14.70
N GLY A 36 12.86 -30.38 13.75
CA GLY A 36 13.81 -29.49 13.10
C GLY A 36 13.25 -28.08 13.03
N VAL A 37 14.15 -27.11 12.94
CA VAL A 37 13.80 -25.72 12.64
C VAL A 37 14.55 -25.25 11.40
N GLY A 38 13.91 -24.37 10.65
CA GLY A 38 14.48 -23.76 9.45
C GLY A 38 14.03 -22.32 9.30
N ILE A 39 14.81 -21.55 8.55
CA ILE A 39 14.46 -20.22 8.12
C ILE A 39 14.51 -20.17 6.59
N GLY A 40 13.40 -19.76 5.99
CA GLY A 40 13.32 -19.37 4.59
C GLY A 40 13.39 -17.86 4.50
N VAL A 41 14.20 -17.38 3.57
CA VAL A 41 14.32 -15.96 3.28
C VAL A 41 13.91 -15.76 1.83
N HIS A 42 12.89 -14.94 1.63
CA HIS A 42 12.39 -14.61 0.31
C HIS A 42 12.39 -13.10 0.13
N SER A 43 12.94 -12.64 -0.98
CA SER A 43 12.74 -11.27 -1.45
C SER A 43 11.94 -11.31 -2.73
N ASN A 44 11.02 -10.37 -2.86
CA ASN A 44 10.42 -10.08 -4.15
C ASN A 44 11.10 -8.80 -4.69
N ALA A 45 11.77 -8.96 -5.81
CA ALA A 45 12.07 -7.89 -6.73
C ALA A 45 11.15 -8.17 -7.91
N ASP A 46 10.15 -7.33 -8.12
CA ASP A 46 9.29 -7.45 -9.28
C ASP A 46 10.17 -7.18 -10.51
N VAL A 47 10.66 -8.23 -11.16
CA VAL A 47 11.61 -8.11 -12.29
C VAL A 47 10.92 -7.57 -13.56
N GLY A 48 9.61 -7.34 -13.50
CA GLY A 48 8.78 -6.72 -14.53
C GLY A 48 7.97 -5.57 -13.97
N GLU A 49 8.61 -4.63 -13.27
CA GLU A 49 7.99 -3.34 -12.98
C GLU A 49 7.65 -2.67 -14.32
N ASP A 50 6.44 -2.89 -14.81
CA ASP A 50 5.88 -2.16 -15.94
C ASP A 50 5.26 -0.83 -15.46
N VAL A 51 4.82 0.01 -16.38
CA VAL A 51 4.21 1.31 -16.05
C VAL A 51 2.83 1.13 -15.41
N SER A 52 2.49 2.02 -14.46
CA SER A 52 1.12 2.21 -13.95
C SER A 52 0.70 3.66 -14.13
N GLU A 53 -0.51 3.90 -14.61
CA GLU A 53 -1.08 5.24 -14.76
C GLU A 53 -2.39 5.38 -13.98
N ALA A 54 -2.63 6.58 -13.49
CA ALA A 54 -3.85 6.93 -12.77
C ALA A 54 -4.32 8.35 -13.11
N GLN A 55 -5.63 8.54 -13.07
CA GLN A 55 -6.23 9.86 -13.08
C GLN A 55 -7.13 10.05 -11.85
N VAL A 56 -7.15 11.25 -11.29
CA VAL A 56 -8.01 11.61 -10.15
C VAL A 56 -8.85 12.81 -10.54
N LYS A 57 -10.17 12.64 -10.58
CA LYS A 57 -11.14 13.68 -10.94
C LYS A 57 -11.83 14.21 -9.69
N LEU A 58 -11.66 15.50 -9.44
CA LEU A 58 -12.33 16.22 -8.36
C LEU A 58 -13.60 16.88 -8.88
N SER A 59 -14.68 16.71 -8.13
CA SER A 59 -15.96 17.39 -8.34
C SER A 59 -16.16 18.52 -7.34
N ALA A 60 -16.90 19.54 -7.75
CA ALA A 60 -17.14 20.73 -6.94
C ALA A 60 -17.85 20.44 -5.60
N ASP A 61 -18.57 19.32 -5.49
CA ASP A 61 -19.27 18.87 -4.29
C ASP A 61 -18.39 18.05 -3.32
N GLY A 62 -17.08 18.04 -3.50
CA GLY A 62 -16.15 17.32 -2.62
C GLY A 62 -16.07 15.83 -2.89
N ARG A 63 -16.58 15.36 -4.04
CA ARG A 63 -16.47 13.97 -4.47
C ARG A 63 -15.29 13.76 -5.40
N VAL A 64 -14.72 12.56 -5.33
CA VAL A 64 -13.55 12.15 -6.08
C VAL A 64 -13.84 10.87 -6.84
N MET A 65 -13.43 10.84 -8.10
CA MET A 65 -13.38 9.63 -8.92
C MET A 65 -11.93 9.31 -9.26
N LEU A 66 -11.45 8.16 -8.79
CA LEU A 66 -10.22 7.53 -9.27
C LEU A 66 -10.52 6.80 -10.58
N ASN A 67 -9.73 7.08 -11.59
CA ASN A 67 -9.72 6.39 -12.87
C ASN A 67 -8.42 5.58 -12.96
N VAL A 68 -8.51 4.29 -12.65
CA VAL A 68 -7.39 3.34 -12.64
C VAL A 68 -7.91 1.96 -13.07
N CYS A 69 -7.24 1.30 -14.01
CA CYS A 69 -7.69 0.03 -14.57
C CYS A 69 -7.27 -1.18 -13.70
N VAL A 70 -7.73 -1.21 -12.43
CA VAL A 70 -7.41 -2.30 -11.49
C VAL A 70 -8.56 -3.27 -11.33
N SER A 71 -8.43 -4.44 -11.96
CA SER A 71 -9.21 -5.63 -11.60
C SER A 71 -8.57 -6.33 -10.41
N GLU A 72 -9.36 -6.80 -9.45
CA GLU A 72 -8.84 -7.56 -8.31
C GLU A 72 -9.64 -8.83 -8.02
N SER A 73 -9.00 -9.77 -7.33
CA SER A 73 -9.57 -11.07 -6.95
C SER A 73 -9.63 -11.27 -5.43
N GLY A 74 -9.83 -10.19 -4.67
CA GLY A 74 -10.04 -10.24 -3.22
C GLY A 74 -8.91 -9.68 -2.34
N HIS A 75 -7.83 -9.17 -2.95
CA HIS A 75 -6.69 -8.60 -2.22
C HIS A 75 -7.00 -7.28 -1.48
N GLY A 76 -8.15 -6.64 -1.74
CA GLY A 76 -8.52 -5.36 -1.13
C GLY A 76 -7.77 -4.16 -1.72
N GLN A 77 -7.21 -4.31 -2.93
CA GLN A 77 -6.39 -3.28 -3.55
C GLN A 77 -7.23 -2.05 -3.90
N ARG A 78 -8.45 -2.24 -4.42
CA ARG A 78 -9.30 -1.13 -4.84
C ARG A 78 -9.65 -0.22 -3.66
N SER A 79 -9.96 -0.82 -2.52
CA SER A 79 -10.22 -0.10 -1.27
C SER A 79 -8.97 0.62 -0.75
N SER A 80 -7.80 0.00 -0.86
CA SER A 80 -6.52 0.59 -0.42
C SER A 80 -6.14 1.81 -1.25
N LEU A 81 -6.33 1.78 -2.57
CA LEU A 81 -6.09 2.92 -3.45
C LEU A 81 -7.02 4.10 -3.13
N CYS A 82 -8.30 3.84 -2.83
CA CYS A 82 -9.22 4.89 -2.38
C CYS A 82 -8.76 5.53 -1.06
N LYS A 83 -8.24 4.74 -0.11
CA LYS A 83 -7.70 5.28 1.15
C LYS A 83 -6.50 6.20 0.91
N MET A 84 -5.57 5.80 0.05
CA MET A 84 -4.40 6.62 -0.29
C MET A 84 -4.83 7.97 -0.89
N ALA A 85 -5.74 7.96 -1.88
CA ALA A 85 -6.24 9.21 -2.46
C ALA A 85 -7.03 10.07 -1.45
N ALA A 86 -7.80 9.44 -0.56
CA ALA A 86 -8.53 10.13 0.50
C ALA A 86 -7.58 10.84 1.48
N GLU A 87 -6.48 10.18 1.85
CA GLU A 87 -5.43 10.74 2.71
C GLU A 87 -4.75 11.94 2.04
N VAL A 88 -4.32 11.81 0.78
CA VAL A 88 -3.69 12.92 0.02
C VAL A 88 -4.63 14.12 -0.09
N LEU A 89 -5.93 13.89 -0.28
CA LEU A 89 -6.92 14.95 -0.48
C LEU A 89 -7.55 15.46 0.83
N ASN A 90 -7.25 14.83 1.98
CA ASN A 90 -7.90 15.06 3.27
C ASN A 90 -9.43 15.00 3.18
N LEU A 91 -9.96 13.92 2.59
CA LEU A 91 -11.40 13.68 2.43
C LEU A 91 -11.86 12.45 3.21
N PRO A 92 -13.13 12.42 3.66
CA PRO A 92 -13.77 11.19 4.09
C PRO A 92 -13.75 10.13 2.97
N LEU A 93 -13.47 8.89 3.33
CA LEU A 93 -13.31 7.78 2.37
C LEU A 93 -14.58 7.56 1.53
N GLU A 94 -15.77 7.80 2.08
CA GLU A 94 -17.05 7.67 1.39
C GLU A 94 -17.21 8.63 0.21
N ASN A 95 -16.44 9.72 0.17
CA ASN A 95 -16.42 10.68 -0.94
C ASN A 95 -15.48 10.25 -2.08
N VAL A 96 -14.73 9.18 -1.89
CA VAL A 96 -13.72 8.70 -2.82
C VAL A 96 -14.17 7.38 -3.45
N LYS A 97 -14.45 7.42 -4.75
CA LYS A 97 -14.89 6.25 -5.53
C LYS A 97 -13.89 5.94 -6.63
N MET A 98 -13.91 4.70 -7.10
CA MET A 98 -13.08 4.28 -8.23
C MET A 98 -13.92 3.72 -9.36
N SER A 99 -13.51 4.00 -10.59
CA SER A 99 -14.11 3.49 -11.82
C SER A 99 -14.09 1.95 -11.88
N PRO A 100 -14.99 1.34 -12.67
CA PRO A 100 -14.84 -0.05 -13.07
C PRO A 100 -13.50 -0.28 -13.79
N PRO A 101 -12.92 -1.49 -13.73
CA PRO A 101 -11.69 -1.83 -14.44
C PRO A 101 -11.98 -2.04 -15.93
N ASP A 102 -12.14 -0.94 -16.65
CA ASP A 102 -12.44 -0.89 -18.08
C ASP A 102 -11.32 -0.14 -18.81
N THR A 103 -10.71 -0.80 -19.79
CA THR A 103 -9.60 -0.25 -20.59
C THR A 103 -10.03 0.84 -21.55
N GLU A 104 -11.32 0.99 -21.86
CA GLU A 104 -11.82 2.11 -22.67
C GLU A 104 -11.95 3.41 -21.87
N VAL A 105 -12.07 3.31 -20.54
CA VAL A 105 -12.38 4.44 -19.64
C VAL A 105 -11.17 4.92 -18.84
N ASN A 106 -10.22 4.03 -18.59
CA ASN A 106 -9.11 4.26 -17.68
C ASN A 106 -7.77 4.34 -18.43
N PRO A 107 -6.78 5.06 -17.84
CA PRO A 107 -5.43 5.08 -18.39
C PRO A 107 -4.77 3.68 -18.27
N PHE A 108 -3.59 3.54 -18.89
CA PHE A 108 -2.91 2.26 -18.96
C PHE A 108 -2.57 1.73 -17.56
N GLU A 109 -2.85 0.45 -17.33
CA GLU A 109 -2.42 -0.27 -16.14
C GLU A 109 -2.03 -1.67 -16.55
N PHE A 110 -0.84 -2.10 -16.16
CA PHE A 110 -0.34 -3.43 -16.42
C PHE A 110 -1.15 -4.52 -15.70
N GLY A 111 -1.58 -4.22 -14.48
CA GLY A 111 -2.46 -5.07 -13.68
C GLY A 111 -1.83 -5.56 -12.38
N LEU A 112 -2.64 -6.27 -11.59
CA LEU A 112 -2.20 -6.80 -10.30
C LEU A 112 -1.44 -8.11 -10.46
N MET A 113 -0.11 -8.04 -10.46
CA MET A 113 0.80 -9.18 -10.31
C MET A 113 2.05 -8.77 -9.54
N GLY A 114 2.93 -9.72 -9.18
CA GLY A 114 4.23 -9.38 -8.56
C GLY A 114 4.16 -8.57 -7.25
N SER A 115 3.00 -8.57 -6.57
CA SER A 115 2.73 -7.71 -5.40
C SER A 115 2.84 -6.19 -5.67
N ARG A 116 2.65 -5.74 -6.92
CA ARG A 116 2.85 -4.33 -7.31
C ARG A 116 1.74 -3.35 -6.97
N GLY A 117 0.56 -3.86 -6.62
CA GLY A 117 -0.65 -3.04 -6.45
C GLY A 117 -0.44 -1.85 -5.51
N THR A 118 0.22 -2.08 -4.37
CA THR A 118 0.45 -1.02 -3.38
C THR A 118 1.53 -0.04 -3.81
N TYR A 119 2.67 -0.50 -4.31
CA TYR A 119 3.78 0.40 -4.61
C TYR A 119 3.59 1.10 -5.97
N ALA A 120 3.37 0.36 -7.07
CA ALA A 120 3.31 0.94 -8.41
C ALA A 120 2.00 1.71 -8.62
N VAL A 121 0.87 1.00 -8.49
CA VAL A 121 -0.44 1.60 -8.72
C VAL A 121 -0.77 2.63 -7.63
N GLY A 122 -0.40 2.34 -6.38
CA GLY A 122 -0.55 3.30 -5.28
C GLY A 122 0.25 4.58 -5.51
N SER A 123 1.50 4.49 -5.97
CA SER A 123 2.30 5.67 -6.29
C SER A 123 1.69 6.49 -7.44
N ALA A 124 1.19 5.83 -8.50
CA ALA A 124 0.50 6.52 -9.58
C ALA A 124 -0.76 7.25 -9.06
N VAL A 125 -1.54 6.62 -8.18
CA VAL A 125 -2.72 7.23 -7.54
C VAL A 125 -2.36 8.41 -6.65
N ILE A 126 -1.32 8.28 -5.83
CA ILE A 126 -0.82 9.35 -4.97
C ILE A 126 -0.40 10.54 -5.84
N ALA A 127 0.44 10.32 -6.85
CA ALA A 127 0.88 11.36 -7.77
C ALA A 127 -0.30 12.07 -8.48
N ALA A 128 -1.30 11.30 -8.93
CA ALA A 128 -2.51 11.85 -9.54
C ALA A 128 -3.33 12.69 -8.56
N ALA A 129 -3.47 12.24 -7.31
CA ALA A 129 -4.17 12.97 -6.26
C ALA A 129 -3.42 14.25 -5.85
N GLU A 130 -2.10 14.21 -5.75
CA GLU A 130 -1.24 15.37 -5.47
C GLU A 130 -1.32 16.40 -6.58
N ASP A 131 -1.26 15.98 -7.85
CA ASP A 131 -1.43 16.87 -9.00
C ASP A 131 -2.82 17.52 -9.02
N ALA A 132 -3.88 16.75 -8.74
CA ALA A 132 -5.23 17.27 -8.63
C ALA A 132 -5.36 18.29 -7.47
N ARG A 133 -4.78 17.97 -6.30
CA ARG A 133 -4.76 18.86 -5.13
C ARG A 133 -4.02 20.15 -5.43
N ARG A 134 -2.83 20.08 -6.04
CA ARG A 134 -2.04 21.25 -6.44
C ARG A 134 -2.85 22.18 -7.33
N ARG A 135 -3.47 21.66 -8.39
CA ARG A 135 -4.35 22.44 -9.30
C ARG A 135 -5.53 23.07 -8.56
N LEU A 136 -6.09 22.39 -7.56
CA LEU A 136 -7.17 22.93 -6.72
C LEU A 136 -6.67 24.07 -5.82
N LEU A 137 -5.50 23.92 -5.20
CA LEU A 137 -4.89 24.94 -4.36
C LEU A 137 -4.46 26.18 -5.18
N ASP A 138 -3.96 25.99 -6.41
CA ASP A 138 -3.66 27.07 -7.34
C ASP A 138 -4.88 27.96 -7.61
N LEU A 139 -6.06 27.34 -7.79
CA LEU A 139 -7.32 28.07 -7.96
C LEU A 139 -7.79 28.75 -6.66
N ALA A 140 -7.50 28.14 -5.51
CA ALA A 140 -7.91 28.66 -4.22
C ALA A 140 -7.06 29.85 -3.77
N ALA A 141 -5.77 29.86 -4.11
CA ALA A 141 -4.80 30.91 -3.79
C ALA A 141 -5.34 32.31 -4.12
N THR A 142 -5.83 32.51 -5.36
CA THR A 142 -6.41 33.79 -5.78
C THR A 142 -7.65 34.18 -4.98
N LYS A 143 -8.50 33.22 -4.61
CA LYS A 143 -9.77 33.47 -3.90
C LYS A 143 -9.58 33.74 -2.41
N LEU A 144 -8.58 33.10 -1.80
CA LEU A 144 -8.24 33.25 -0.39
C LEU A 144 -7.18 34.32 -0.14
N GLY A 145 -6.60 34.89 -1.21
CA GLY A 145 -5.61 35.97 -1.13
C GLY A 145 -4.28 35.53 -0.51
N THR A 146 -3.81 34.33 -0.86
CA THR A 146 -2.54 33.75 -0.37
C THR A 146 -1.87 32.93 -1.48
N THR A 147 -0.77 32.23 -1.19
CA THR A 147 -0.12 31.28 -2.11
C THR A 147 -0.58 29.83 -1.86
N PRO A 148 -0.46 28.92 -2.84
CA PRO A 148 -0.84 27.51 -2.69
C PRO A 148 -0.16 26.82 -1.51
N ASP A 149 1.11 27.13 -1.24
CA ASP A 149 1.90 26.53 -0.14
C ASP A 149 1.40 26.92 1.27
N HIS A 150 0.54 27.93 1.36
CA HIS A 150 -0.12 28.35 2.60
C HIS A 150 -1.56 27.82 2.72
N LEU A 151 -1.96 26.89 1.85
CA LEU A 151 -3.29 26.29 1.83
C LEU A 151 -3.26 24.79 2.07
N ASP A 152 -4.32 24.30 2.68
CA ASP A 152 -4.57 22.87 2.83
C ASP A 152 -6.06 22.55 2.68
N THR A 153 -6.39 21.28 2.51
CA THR A 153 -7.73 20.74 2.34
C THR A 153 -8.15 19.97 3.59
N GLU A 154 -9.44 19.98 3.91
CA GLU A 154 -10.05 19.12 4.92
C GLU A 154 -11.56 19.02 4.63
N ASP A 155 -12.09 17.80 4.50
CA ASP A 155 -13.52 17.53 4.36
C ASP A 155 -14.26 18.41 3.33
N GLY A 156 -13.71 18.49 2.11
CA GLY A 156 -14.29 19.29 1.02
C GLY A 156 -14.16 20.81 1.21
N MET A 157 -13.36 21.24 2.18
CA MET A 157 -12.96 22.63 2.42
C MET A 157 -11.50 22.84 2.03
N ILE A 158 -11.16 24.10 1.75
CA ILE A 158 -9.79 24.58 1.63
C ILE A 158 -9.63 25.72 2.61
N TYR A 159 -8.55 25.70 3.40
CA TYR A 159 -8.30 26.66 4.47
C TYR A 159 -6.86 27.19 4.43
N ILE A 160 -6.64 28.36 5.04
CA ILE A 160 -5.29 28.93 5.19
C ILE A 160 -4.61 28.27 6.40
N ILE A 161 -3.42 27.74 6.20
CA ILE A 161 -2.63 27.11 7.28
C ILE A 161 -2.39 28.14 8.40
N GLY A 162 -2.69 27.74 9.64
CA GLY A 162 -2.63 28.61 10.83
C GLY A 162 -3.81 29.59 10.99
N ARG A 163 -4.77 29.60 10.05
CA ARG A 163 -6.03 30.38 10.10
C ARG A 163 -7.21 29.56 9.55
N PRO A 164 -7.54 28.41 10.17
CA PRO A 164 -8.55 27.47 9.65
C PRO A 164 -9.96 28.08 9.56
N GLU A 165 -10.24 29.16 10.29
CA GLU A 165 -11.48 29.94 10.15
C GLU A 165 -11.61 30.62 8.78
N LYS A 166 -10.48 30.90 8.11
CA LYS A 166 -10.45 31.40 6.74
C LYS A 166 -10.48 30.22 5.77
N ARG A 167 -11.68 29.70 5.55
CA ARG A 167 -11.91 28.55 4.69
C ARG A 167 -13.03 28.73 3.68
N MET A 168 -12.96 28.01 2.57
CA MET A 168 -13.97 27.99 1.53
C MET A 168 -14.23 26.55 1.05
N PRO A 169 -15.50 26.17 0.77
CA PRO A 169 -15.80 24.87 0.20
C PRO A 169 -15.28 24.79 -1.23
N TRP A 170 -14.91 23.58 -1.67
CA TRP A 170 -14.43 23.32 -3.03
C TRP A 170 -15.38 23.89 -4.09
N ARG A 171 -16.69 23.82 -3.86
CA ARG A 171 -17.72 24.38 -4.75
C ARG A 171 -17.54 25.86 -5.05
N ARG A 172 -17.09 26.65 -4.07
CA ARG A 172 -16.83 28.09 -4.25
C ARG A 172 -15.50 28.36 -4.96
N ILE A 173 -14.54 27.44 -4.83
CA ILE A 173 -13.26 27.50 -5.53
C ILE A 173 -13.42 27.08 -6.99
N MET A 174 -13.93 25.87 -7.23
CA MET A 174 -14.06 25.27 -8.57
C MET A 174 -15.16 25.91 -9.42
N GLY A 175 -16.27 26.33 -8.79
CA GLY A 175 -17.50 26.71 -9.51
C GLY A 175 -18.32 25.51 -9.97
N LEU A 176 -19.38 25.74 -10.76
CA LEU A 176 -20.31 24.68 -11.21
C LEU A 176 -19.89 23.97 -12.51
N TYR A 177 -18.99 24.58 -13.30
CA TYR A 177 -18.70 24.15 -14.67
C TYR A 177 -17.25 23.71 -14.83
N ARG A 178 -16.66 23.11 -13.79
CA ARG A 178 -15.27 22.70 -13.77
C ARG A 178 -15.11 21.34 -13.09
N THR A 179 -14.33 20.48 -13.74
CA THR A 179 -13.70 19.31 -13.14
C THR A 179 -12.20 19.57 -13.09
N ILE A 180 -11.56 19.19 -11.98
CA ILE A 180 -10.09 19.18 -11.91
C ILE A 180 -9.68 17.73 -12.07
N THR A 181 -8.85 17.45 -13.07
CA THR A 181 -8.25 16.14 -13.27
C THR A 181 -6.77 16.26 -12.96
N GLY A 182 -6.28 15.46 -12.03
CA GLY A 182 -4.85 15.22 -11.84
C GLY A 182 -4.44 13.91 -12.49
N GLU A 183 -3.18 13.83 -12.89
CA GLU A 183 -2.60 12.69 -13.59
C GLU A 183 -1.35 12.21 -12.85
N GLY A 184 -1.15 10.90 -12.80
CA GLY A 184 -0.04 10.29 -12.11
C GLY A 184 0.44 9.07 -12.86
N ARG A 185 1.76 8.87 -12.84
CA ARG A 185 2.43 7.76 -13.51
C ARG A 185 3.54 7.25 -12.63
N PHE A 186 3.58 5.94 -12.49
CA PHE A 186 4.71 5.23 -11.90
C PHE A 186 5.63 4.77 -13.02
N GLU A 187 6.91 5.11 -12.87
CA GLU A 187 7.98 4.54 -13.69
C GLU A 187 8.70 3.47 -12.87
N PRO A 188 9.17 2.40 -13.52
CA PRO A 188 9.91 1.31 -12.88
C PRO A 188 11.09 1.79 -12.01
N ASP A 189 11.13 1.35 -10.75
CA ASP A 189 12.18 1.60 -9.77
C ASP A 189 12.65 0.30 -9.10
N HIS A 190 13.64 -0.32 -9.72
CA HIS A 190 14.27 -1.55 -9.22
C HIS A 190 15.15 -1.37 -7.97
N SER A 191 15.17 -0.18 -7.35
CA SER A 191 15.86 0.04 -6.08
C SER A 191 15.05 -0.41 -4.86
N LEU A 192 13.76 -0.64 -5.05
CA LEU A 192 12.84 -1.09 -4.01
C LEU A 192 12.68 -2.61 -4.05
N CYS A 193 12.59 -3.22 -2.87
CA CYS A 193 12.32 -4.64 -2.71
C CYS A 193 11.60 -4.87 -1.39
N ASN A 194 10.75 -5.89 -1.33
CA ASN A 194 10.21 -6.38 -0.08
C ASN A 194 10.85 -7.72 0.27
N PHE A 195 10.80 -8.02 1.57
CA PHE A 195 11.44 -9.19 2.12
C PHE A 195 10.52 -9.87 3.13
N LEU A 196 10.47 -11.19 3.09
CA LEU A 196 9.72 -12.04 4.00
C LEU A 196 10.67 -13.11 4.55
N MET A 197 10.66 -13.25 5.86
CA MET A 197 11.33 -14.34 6.57
C MET A 197 10.28 -15.28 7.11
N THR A 198 10.42 -16.56 6.83
CA THR A 198 9.55 -17.60 7.33
C THR A 198 10.35 -18.55 8.19
N PHE A 199 10.13 -18.49 9.50
CA PHE A 199 10.68 -19.44 10.46
C PHE A 199 9.71 -20.60 10.58
N VAL A 200 10.20 -21.83 10.41
CA VAL A 200 9.37 -23.04 10.47
C VAL A 200 9.93 -24.02 11.48
N GLU A 201 9.04 -24.65 12.24
CA GLU A 201 9.33 -25.80 13.08
C GLU A 201 8.51 -26.98 12.56
N VAL A 202 9.18 -28.08 12.26
CA VAL A 202 8.55 -29.29 11.71
C VAL A 202 8.95 -30.51 12.52
N GLU A 203 8.05 -31.47 12.63
CA GLU A 203 8.31 -32.80 13.16
C GLU A 203 8.20 -33.81 12.03
N VAL A 204 9.26 -34.60 11.81
CA VAL A 204 9.34 -35.60 10.75
C VAL A 204 9.39 -36.97 11.39
N ASP A 205 8.51 -37.86 10.95
CA ASP A 205 8.60 -39.29 11.21
C ASP A 205 9.62 -39.91 10.25
N THR A 206 10.74 -40.43 10.75
CA THR A 206 11.86 -40.87 9.90
C THR A 206 11.64 -42.21 9.24
N GLU A 207 10.62 -42.98 9.64
CA GLU A 207 10.28 -44.26 8.99
C GLU A 207 9.32 -44.05 7.82
N THR A 208 8.35 -43.15 8.00
CA THR A 208 7.30 -42.90 7.01
C THR A 208 7.55 -41.68 6.11
N GLY A 209 8.44 -40.77 6.54
CA GLY A 209 8.66 -39.48 5.89
C GLY A 209 7.55 -38.45 6.14
N LYS A 210 6.55 -38.76 6.98
CA LYS A 210 5.45 -37.84 7.27
C LYS A 210 5.97 -36.60 8.01
N VAL A 211 5.64 -35.42 7.48
CA VAL A 211 6.01 -34.12 8.06
C VAL A 211 4.78 -33.46 8.69
N GLU A 212 4.92 -32.99 9.93
CA GLU A 212 3.91 -32.20 10.63
C GLU A 212 4.47 -30.80 10.92
N LEU A 213 3.73 -29.78 10.50
CA LEU A 213 4.06 -28.39 10.78
C LEU A 213 3.65 -28.04 12.22
N LYS A 214 4.63 -27.67 13.05
CA LYS A 214 4.41 -27.39 14.47
C LYS A 214 4.28 -25.90 14.76
N ASN A 215 5.05 -25.07 14.06
CA ASN A 215 5.02 -23.62 14.22
C ASN A 215 5.50 -22.92 12.96
N VAL A 216 4.88 -21.78 12.64
CA VAL A 216 5.33 -20.87 11.58
C VAL A 216 5.28 -19.45 12.10
N VAL A 217 6.37 -18.71 11.89
CA VAL A 217 6.42 -17.27 12.13
C VAL A 217 6.87 -16.61 10.83
N ASN A 218 6.01 -15.75 10.30
CA ASN A 218 6.34 -14.86 9.20
C ASN A 218 6.74 -13.50 9.78
N ALA A 219 7.89 -12.99 9.35
CA ALA A 219 8.38 -11.67 9.73
C ALA A 219 8.74 -10.89 8.46
N THR A 220 8.29 -9.64 8.39
CA THR A 220 8.52 -8.75 7.27
C THR A 220 8.48 -7.32 7.78
N ASP A 221 9.17 -6.41 7.08
CA ASP A 221 8.88 -4.99 7.14
C ASP A 221 8.16 -4.63 5.85
N ALA A 222 6.85 -4.39 5.97
CA ALA A 222 5.98 -4.05 4.83
C ALA A 222 5.90 -2.54 4.58
N GLY A 223 6.69 -1.73 5.30
CA GLY A 223 6.60 -0.28 5.27
C GLY A 223 5.28 0.22 5.86
N GLN A 224 4.69 1.24 5.23
CA GLN A 224 3.43 1.83 5.69
C GLN A 224 2.25 0.88 5.41
N ILE A 225 1.60 0.44 6.48
CA ILE A 225 0.44 -0.46 6.39
C ILE A 225 -0.82 0.34 6.06
N ILE A 226 -1.38 0.13 4.87
CA ILE A 226 -2.62 0.79 4.41
C ILE A 226 -3.88 0.17 5.05
N SER A 227 -3.85 -1.14 5.29
CA SER A 227 -4.98 -1.89 5.84
C SER A 227 -4.47 -3.06 6.68
N PRO A 228 -4.44 -2.94 8.02
CA PRO A 228 -3.95 -4.01 8.89
C PRO A 228 -4.71 -5.33 8.69
N LYS A 229 -6.04 -5.26 8.57
CA LYS A 229 -6.88 -6.44 8.32
C LYS A 229 -6.56 -7.16 7.01
N THR A 230 -6.18 -6.41 5.98
CA THR A 230 -5.82 -6.98 4.67
C THR A 230 -4.41 -7.58 4.70
N LEU A 231 -3.51 -7.01 5.49
CA LEU A 231 -2.16 -7.54 5.67
C LEU A 231 -2.15 -8.89 6.42
N GLU A 232 -3.06 -9.05 7.39
CA GLU A 232 -3.20 -10.29 8.17
C GLU A 232 -3.88 -11.44 7.42
N GLY A 233 -4.68 -11.11 6.38
CA GLY A 233 -5.63 -12.03 5.73
C GLY A 233 -5.06 -12.95 4.67
#